data_AF-A0A0F9NCW8-F1
#
_entry.id   AF-A0A0F9NCW8-F1
#
_cell.length_a   1.000
_cell.length_b   1.000
_cell.length_c   1.000
_cell.angle_alpha   90.00
_cell.angle_beta   90.00
_cell.angle_gamma   90.00
#
_symmetry.space_group_name_H-M   'P 1'
#
loop_
_entity.id
_entity.type
_entity.pdbx_description
1 polymer ?
#
loop_
_entity_poly.entity_id
_entity_poly.type
_entity_poly.pdbx_seq_one_letter_code
_entity_poly.pdbx_strand_id
1 'polypeptide(L)'
;NFTVKKADAREHIPFPDNHFDRVFCINVVENMNNADEVRRAVKEMVRILKPKGLLVITTVDGLYHREIEEAAGIPYLGECDFSKLKIKKPYSVLGMIFVKGAKKDKEIKEKKEEKEKPPSPPKEKEEGLADKLKKKSKKSLRERLVAINGLAEKIADEILEEYKILKNIKKAIKNKSFKVGGVGPEKQKKIMRLRS
;
A
#
# COMPACT_ATOMS: atom_id res chain seq x y z
N ASN A 1 16.43 3.68 -18.03
CA ASN A 1 17.33 2.59 -17.59
C ASN A 1 16.81 1.99 -16.30
N PHE A 2 16.58 0.68 -16.25
CA PHE A 2 16.18 -0.03 -15.04
C PHE A 2 17.36 -0.86 -14.51
N THR A 3 17.53 -0.90 -13.19
CA THR A 3 18.54 -1.74 -12.54
C THR A 3 17.83 -2.80 -11.71
N VAL A 4 18.27 -4.05 -11.81
CA VAL A 4 17.74 -5.17 -11.02
C VAL A 4 18.86 -5.68 -10.10
N LYS A 5 18.55 -5.82 -8.80
CA LYS A 5 19.45 -6.41 -7.81
C LYS A 5 18.77 -7.58 -7.12
N LYS A 6 19.53 -8.65 -6.86
CA LYS A 6 19.07 -9.76 -6.02
C LYS A 6 19.38 -9.42 -4.56
N ALA A 7 18.38 -9.52 -3.70
CA ALA A 7 18.49 -9.34 -2.25
C ALA A 7 17.38 -10.12 -1.55
N ASP A 8 17.61 -10.50 -0.29
CA ASP A 8 16.55 -10.97 0.60
C ASP A 8 15.92 -9.76 1.29
N ALA A 9 14.61 -9.59 1.17
CA ALA A 9 13.93 -8.46 1.80
C ALA A 9 13.95 -8.54 3.32
N ARG A 10 14.11 -9.74 3.91
CA ARG A 10 14.13 -9.99 5.36
C ARG A 10 15.46 -9.58 6.01
N GLU A 11 16.47 -9.31 5.20
CA GLU A 11 17.82 -8.94 5.61
C GLU A 11 18.19 -7.57 5.02
N HIS A 12 19.47 -7.23 4.99
CA HIS A 12 19.93 -5.92 4.54
C HIS A 12 19.82 -5.76 3.01
N ILE A 13 18.80 -5.02 2.55
CA ILE A 13 18.65 -4.66 1.14
C ILE A 13 19.81 -3.72 0.74
N PRO A 14 20.52 -3.95 -0.40
CA PRO A 14 21.77 -3.25 -0.77
C PRO A 14 21.52 -1.84 -1.33
N PHE A 15 20.77 -1.04 -0.58
CA PHE A 15 20.57 0.38 -0.77
C PHE A 15 20.77 1.11 0.57
N PRO A 16 21.34 2.32 0.54
CA PRO A 16 21.45 3.15 1.73
C PRO A 16 20.10 3.47 2.36
N ASP A 17 20.14 3.93 3.60
CA ASP A 17 18.99 4.54 4.25
C ASP A 17 18.48 5.73 3.43
N ASN A 18 17.17 5.94 3.41
CA ASN A 18 16.55 7.08 2.74
C ASN A 18 16.98 7.24 1.27
N HIS A 19 17.05 6.13 0.53
CA HIS A 19 17.48 6.11 -0.86
C HIS A 19 16.34 6.34 -1.85
N PHE A 20 15.16 5.78 -1.59
CA PHE A 20 14.02 5.83 -2.51
C PHE A 20 12.92 6.78 -2.05
N ASP A 21 12.31 7.49 -3.00
CA ASP A 21 11.11 8.30 -2.76
C ASP A 21 9.84 7.44 -2.69
N ARG A 22 9.85 6.29 -3.37
CA ARG A 22 8.72 5.36 -3.43
C ARG A 22 9.21 3.91 -3.38
N VAL A 23 8.56 3.08 -2.58
CA VAL A 23 8.82 1.63 -2.48
C VAL A 23 7.50 0.89 -2.68
N PHE A 24 7.50 -0.06 -3.60
CA PHE A 24 6.34 -0.91 -3.90
C PHE A 24 6.68 -2.36 -3.58
N CYS A 25 5.81 -3.00 -2.80
CA CYS A 25 5.88 -4.43 -2.50
C CYS A 25 4.56 -5.07 -2.92
N ILE A 26 4.57 -5.75 -4.06
CA ILE A 26 3.33 -6.20 -4.70
C ILE A 26 3.21 -7.71 -4.57
N ASN A 27 2.31 -8.19 -3.70
CA ASN A 27 2.00 -9.62 -3.56
C ASN A 27 3.25 -10.47 -3.27
N VAL A 28 4.05 -10.01 -2.29
CA VAL A 28 5.29 -10.67 -1.87
C VAL A 28 5.20 -11.17 -0.44
N VAL A 29 4.68 -10.35 0.49
CA VAL A 29 4.68 -10.64 1.94
C VAL A 29 3.90 -11.90 2.30
N GLU A 30 2.91 -12.29 1.51
CA GLU A 30 2.15 -13.52 1.71
C GLU A 30 2.97 -14.80 1.50
N ASN A 31 4.13 -14.72 0.85
CA ASN A 31 5.02 -15.86 0.64
C ASN A 31 5.99 -16.08 1.82
N MET A 32 5.89 -15.25 2.87
CA MET A 32 6.71 -15.37 4.07
C MET A 32 6.08 -16.35 5.06
N ASN A 33 6.93 -17.11 5.75
CA ASN A 33 6.48 -18.23 6.57
C ASN A 33 5.84 -17.79 7.89
N ASN A 34 6.16 -16.60 8.37
CA ASN A 34 5.68 -16.09 9.64
C ASN A 34 5.70 -14.56 9.72
N ALA A 35 5.01 -14.04 10.73
CA ALA A 35 4.92 -12.63 11.04
C ALA A 35 6.29 -11.95 11.21
N ASP A 36 7.28 -12.62 11.80
CA ASP A 36 8.59 -12.00 12.05
C ASP A 36 9.40 -11.78 10.76
N GLU A 37 9.26 -12.65 9.77
CA GLU A 37 9.79 -12.42 8.43
C GLU A 37 9.15 -11.20 7.78
N VAL A 38 7.82 -11.06 7.87
CA VAL A 38 7.11 -9.89 7.37
C VAL A 38 7.57 -8.62 8.05
N ARG A 39 7.67 -8.63 9.39
CA ARG A 39 8.14 -7.47 10.16
C ARG A 39 9.55 -7.06 9.76
N ARG A 40 10.47 -8.01 9.59
CA ARG A 40 11.84 -7.72 9.15
C ARG A 40 11.86 -7.10 7.75
N ALA A 41 11.08 -7.65 6.83
CA ALA A 41 11.01 -7.12 5.47
C ALA A 41 10.44 -5.71 5.40
N VAL A 42 9.36 -5.44 6.14
CA VAL A 42 8.74 -4.11 6.19
C VAL A 42 9.69 -3.08 6.80
N LYS A 43 10.43 -3.43 7.86
CA LYS A 43 11.43 -2.54 8.46
C LYS A 43 12.51 -2.12 7.46
N GLU A 44 12.99 -3.05 6.66
CA GLU A 44 14.00 -2.75 5.64
C GLU A 44 13.44 -1.87 4.50
N MET A 45 12.20 -2.10 4.07
CA MET A 45 11.51 -1.22 3.12
C MET A 45 11.37 0.22 3.66
N VAL A 46 11.06 0.37 4.96
CA VAL A 46 10.97 1.70 5.60
C VAL A 46 12.36 2.33 5.78
N ARG A 47 13.41 1.54 6.05
CA ARG A 47 14.80 2.04 6.17
C ARG A 47 15.25 2.72 4.87
N ILE A 48 15.09 2.02 3.74
CA ILE A 48 15.52 2.53 2.42
C ILE A 48 14.61 3.64 1.88
N LEU A 49 13.44 3.87 2.49
CA LEU A 49 12.50 4.92 2.10
C LEU A 49 12.93 6.27 2.69
N LYS A 50 12.94 7.33 1.88
CA LYS A 50 13.20 8.71 2.32
C LYS A 50 12.13 9.22 3.28
N PRO A 51 12.43 10.23 4.12
CA PRO A 51 11.39 11.01 4.78
C PRO A 51 10.40 11.55 3.74
N LYS A 52 9.11 11.52 4.07
CA LYS A 52 7.96 11.82 3.17
C LYS A 52 7.81 10.86 1.98
N GLY A 53 8.63 9.82 1.90
CA GLY A 53 8.51 8.78 0.90
C GLY A 53 7.27 7.92 1.12
N LEU A 54 6.81 7.32 0.02
CA LEU A 54 5.61 6.48 -0.03
C LEU A 54 5.98 5.00 -0.04
N LEU A 55 5.45 4.23 0.90
CA LEU A 55 5.48 2.76 0.87
C LEU A 55 4.09 2.25 0.53
N VAL A 56 4.01 1.43 -0.52
CA VAL A 56 2.77 0.75 -0.93
C VAL A 56 3.00 -0.75 -0.86
N ILE A 57 2.22 -1.45 -0.04
CA ILE A 57 2.27 -2.90 0.09
C ILE A 57 0.93 -3.45 -0.37
N THR A 58 0.92 -4.37 -1.34
CA THR A 58 -0.29 -5.14 -1.66
C THR A 58 -0.16 -6.56 -1.11
N THR A 59 -1.23 -7.02 -0.48
CA THR A 59 -1.35 -8.37 0.08
C THR A 59 -2.71 -8.96 -0.30
N VAL A 60 -2.81 -10.28 -0.25
CA VAL A 60 -4.04 -11.01 -0.52
C VAL A 60 -4.84 -11.14 0.77
N ASP A 61 -6.14 -10.85 0.70
CA ASP A 61 -7.11 -11.03 1.80
C ASP A 61 -6.68 -10.39 3.14
N GLY A 62 -5.92 -9.30 3.08
CA GLY A 62 -5.47 -8.56 4.27
C GLY A 62 -4.46 -9.32 5.14
N LEU A 63 -3.82 -10.38 4.63
CA LEU A 63 -2.82 -11.13 5.36
C LEU A 63 -1.71 -10.22 5.90
N TYR A 64 -1.39 -10.41 7.18
CA TYR A 64 -0.38 -9.67 7.92
C TYR A 64 -0.63 -8.17 8.07
N HIS A 65 -1.86 -7.68 7.88
CA HIS A 65 -2.19 -6.24 7.98
C HIS A 65 -1.63 -5.61 9.27
N ARG A 66 -1.89 -6.25 10.42
CA ARG A 66 -1.44 -5.77 11.73
C ARG A 66 0.07 -5.75 11.84
N GLU A 67 0.73 -6.83 11.43
CA GLU A 67 2.18 -6.98 11.46
C GLU A 67 2.87 -5.95 10.58
N ILE A 68 2.30 -5.69 9.40
CA ILE A 68 2.79 -4.68 8.46
C ILE A 68 2.66 -3.29 9.08
N GLU A 69 1.49 -2.94 9.63
CA GLU A 69 1.27 -1.63 10.25
C GLU A 69 2.19 -1.41 11.46
N GLU A 70 2.30 -2.40 12.34
CA GLU A 70 3.19 -2.37 13.50
C GLU A 70 4.66 -2.23 13.10
N ALA A 71 5.12 -3.03 12.12
CA ALA A 71 6.51 -3.01 11.67
C ALA A 71 6.87 -1.75 10.90
N ALA A 72 5.94 -1.20 10.13
CA ALA A 72 6.18 0.03 9.37
C ALA A 72 6.51 1.18 10.33
N GLY A 73 5.84 1.24 11.49
CA GLY A 73 6.12 2.25 12.52
C GLY A 73 5.90 3.70 12.04
N ILE A 74 5.28 3.87 10.87
CA ILE A 74 5.01 5.15 10.20
C ILE A 74 3.49 5.29 9.96
N PRO A 75 2.97 6.52 9.78
CA PRO A 75 1.54 6.72 9.60
C PRO A 75 0.96 5.90 8.45
N TYR A 76 -0.10 5.17 8.79
CA TYR A 76 -0.97 4.50 7.84
C TYR A 76 -1.97 5.52 7.28
N LEU A 77 -1.97 5.70 5.96
CA LEU A 77 -2.86 6.65 5.29
C LEU A 77 -4.15 6.01 4.81
N GLY A 78 -4.21 4.68 4.78
CA GLY A 78 -5.40 3.92 4.46
C GLY A 78 -5.17 2.82 3.42
N GLU A 79 -6.29 2.33 2.91
CA GLU A 79 -6.38 1.15 2.07
C GLU A 79 -6.94 1.48 0.69
N CYS A 80 -6.31 0.92 -0.33
CA CYS A 80 -6.90 0.78 -1.65
C CYS A 80 -7.40 -0.66 -1.80
N ASP A 81 -8.72 -0.82 -1.76
CA ASP A 81 -9.37 -2.09 -2.07
C ASP A 81 -9.53 -2.23 -3.59
N PHE A 82 -8.69 -3.07 -4.20
CA PHE A 82 -8.72 -3.31 -5.63
C PHE A 82 -9.87 -4.23 -6.05
N SER A 83 -10.64 -4.82 -5.13
CA SER A 83 -11.83 -5.62 -5.46
C SER A 83 -12.97 -4.78 -6.04
N LYS A 84 -12.97 -3.47 -5.76
CA LYS A 84 -13.92 -2.50 -6.32
C LYS A 84 -13.62 -2.14 -7.77
N LEU A 85 -12.38 -2.38 -8.23
CA LEU A 85 -12.10 -2.37 -9.65
C LEU A 85 -12.81 -3.58 -10.24
N LYS A 86 -13.59 -3.40 -11.33
CA LYS A 86 -14.37 -4.45 -12.02
C LYS A 86 -13.48 -5.52 -12.70
N ILE A 87 -12.44 -5.99 -12.03
CA ILE A 87 -11.51 -7.02 -12.46
C ILE A 87 -11.94 -8.30 -11.74
N LYS A 88 -12.57 -9.23 -12.46
CA LYS A 88 -12.90 -10.56 -11.94
C LYS A 88 -11.61 -11.28 -11.52
N LYS A 89 -11.27 -11.26 -10.23
CA LYS A 89 -10.25 -12.11 -9.62
C LYS A 89 -10.89 -12.89 -8.46
N PRO A 90 -10.43 -14.12 -8.20
CA PRO A 90 -10.99 -14.97 -7.13
C PRO A 90 -10.54 -14.58 -5.72
N TYR A 91 -9.75 -13.52 -5.55
CA TYR A 91 -9.18 -13.08 -4.28
C TYR A 91 -9.20 -11.55 -4.18
N SER A 92 -9.34 -11.04 -2.95
CA SER A 92 -9.28 -9.61 -2.67
C SER A 92 -7.83 -9.18 -2.55
N VAL A 93 -7.47 -8.06 -3.18
CA VAL A 93 -6.12 -7.48 -3.04
C VAL A 93 -6.29 -6.18 -2.27
N LEU A 94 -5.62 -6.12 -1.12
CA LEU A 94 -5.61 -4.95 -0.27
C LEU A 94 -4.28 -4.21 -0.43
N GLY A 95 -4.33 -2.95 -0.88
CA GLY A 95 -3.18 -2.06 -0.94
C GLY A 95 -3.09 -1.20 0.31
N MET A 96 -2.08 -1.41 1.14
CA MET A 96 -1.78 -0.59 2.32
C MET A 96 -0.82 0.55 1.93
N ILE A 97 -1.15 1.78 2.33
CA ILE A 97 -0.36 2.98 1.99
C ILE A 97 0.22 3.63 3.25
N PHE A 98 1.52 3.87 3.24
CA PHE A 98 2.25 4.51 4.34
C PHE A 98 3.11 5.68 3.86
N VAL A 99 3.25 6.72 4.70
CA VAL A 99 4.14 7.85 4.43
C VAL A 99 5.09 8.09 5.59
N LYS A 100 6.40 7.99 5.34
CA LYS A 100 7.43 8.17 6.37
C LYS A 100 7.48 9.62 6.82
N GLY A 101 7.52 9.87 8.12
CA GLY A 101 7.64 11.23 8.66
C GLY A 101 6.41 12.13 8.48
N ALA A 102 5.27 11.60 8.01
CA ALA A 102 3.99 12.27 8.23
C ALA A 102 3.69 12.29 9.74
N LYS A 103 2.98 13.32 10.22
CA LYS A 103 2.45 13.28 11.59
C LYS A 103 1.28 12.29 11.59
N LYS A 104 1.23 11.37 12.55
CA LYS A 104 -0.03 10.64 12.83
C LYS A 104 -1.05 11.72 13.20
N ASP A 105 -2.21 11.77 12.55
CA ASP A 105 -3.34 12.67 12.88
C ASP A 105 -3.98 12.33 14.25
N LYS A 106 -3.17 11.99 15.27
CA LYS A 106 -3.58 11.65 16.63
C LYS A 106 -4.14 12.85 17.40
N GLU A 107 -3.93 14.09 16.95
CA GLU A 107 -4.49 15.29 17.59
C GLU A 107 -6.01 15.48 17.43
N ILE A 108 -6.71 14.65 16.62
CA ILE A 108 -8.16 14.79 16.40
C ILE A 108 -9.00 13.97 17.41
N LYS A 109 -8.42 12.97 18.11
CA LYS A 109 -9.17 12.17 19.10
C LYS A 109 -9.07 12.73 20.52
N GLU A 110 -7.93 13.26 20.96
CA GLU A 110 -7.77 13.70 22.36
C GLU A 110 -8.44 15.04 22.69
N LYS A 111 -8.75 15.91 21.71
CA LYS A 111 -9.48 17.16 21.98
C LYS A 111 -11.01 17.00 22.08
N LYS A 112 -11.55 15.80 21.92
CA LYS A 112 -13.00 15.53 22.00
C LYS A 112 -13.48 15.01 23.35
N GLU A 113 -12.60 14.48 24.19
CA GLU A 113 -12.99 13.86 25.47
C GLU A 113 -12.85 14.78 26.70
N GLU A 114 -12.27 15.98 26.57
CA GLU A 114 -12.05 16.89 27.72
C GLU A 114 -13.06 18.06 27.82
N LYS A 115 -14.17 18.06 27.07
CA LYS A 115 -15.18 19.15 27.13
C LYS A 115 -16.62 18.71 27.41
N GLU A 116 -16.84 17.51 27.94
CA GLU A 116 -18.15 17.10 28.50
C GLU A 116 -18.07 16.92 30.02
N LYS A 117 -17.94 18.03 30.75
CA LYS A 117 -18.64 18.17 32.03
C LYS A 117 -19.49 19.44 31.94
N PRO A 118 -20.83 19.35 32.07
CA PRO A 118 -21.67 20.53 31.97
C PRO A 118 -21.58 21.35 33.27
N PRO A 119 -21.24 22.64 33.24
CA PRO A 119 -21.68 23.57 34.27
C PRO A 119 -23.12 24.01 33.95
N SER A 120 -23.96 24.02 34.98
CA SER A 120 -25.33 24.55 34.97
C SER A 120 -25.40 26.01 34.44
N PRO A 121 -26.52 26.43 33.81
CA PRO A 121 -26.56 27.65 33.00
C PRO A 121 -26.76 28.92 33.85
N PRO A 122 -26.33 30.08 33.32
CA PRO A 122 -27.37 31.03 32.90
C PRO A 122 -27.11 31.77 31.57
N LYS A 123 -28.17 31.72 30.74
CA LYS A 123 -28.78 32.74 29.87
C LYS A 123 -27.95 33.54 28.82
N GLU A 124 -28.36 33.28 27.58
CA GLU A 124 -28.67 34.23 26.49
C GLU A 124 -27.54 34.77 25.59
N LYS A 125 -27.76 34.54 24.27
CA LYS A 125 -27.18 35.18 23.05
C LYS A 125 -25.97 34.54 22.36
N GLU A 126 -26.04 33.29 21.87
CA GLU A 126 -25.01 32.76 20.94
C GLU A 126 -25.50 31.81 19.80
N GLU A 127 -26.76 31.87 19.37
CA GLU A 127 -27.26 30.90 18.36
C GLU A 127 -26.86 31.18 16.90
N GLY A 128 -26.11 32.25 16.58
CA GLY A 128 -25.81 32.63 15.19
C GLY A 128 -24.46 32.17 14.62
N LEU A 129 -23.42 32.04 15.45
CA LEU A 129 -22.03 31.93 14.99
C LEU A 129 -21.51 30.48 14.94
N ALA A 130 -21.93 29.65 15.91
CA ALA A 130 -21.54 28.25 16.00
C ALA A 130 -22.04 27.42 14.81
N ASP A 131 -23.26 27.69 14.33
CA ASP A 131 -23.84 27.00 13.18
C ASP A 131 -23.20 27.40 11.85
N LYS A 132 -22.79 28.66 11.70
CA LYS A 132 -22.02 29.12 10.53
C LYS A 132 -20.63 28.47 10.49
N LEU A 133 -19.95 28.36 11.64
CA LEU A 133 -18.64 27.71 11.75
C LEU A 133 -18.72 26.20 11.48
N LYS A 134 -19.73 25.51 12.03
CA LYS A 134 -19.99 24.08 11.77
C LYS A 134 -20.31 23.80 10.29
N LYS A 135 -21.11 24.67 9.64
CA LYS A 135 -21.42 24.55 8.20
C LYS A 135 -20.20 24.79 7.31
N LYS A 136 -19.37 25.80 7.63
CA LYS A 136 -18.16 26.13 6.85
C LYS A 136 -17.10 25.01 6.93
N SER A 137 -16.93 24.40 8.11
CA SER A 137 -16.02 23.27 8.33
C SER A 137 -16.47 22.00 7.58
N LYS A 138 -17.78 21.65 7.63
CA LYS A 138 -18.32 20.51 6.90
C LYS A 138 -18.22 20.66 5.38
N LYS A 139 -18.39 21.88 4.85
CA LYS A 139 -18.23 22.16 3.42
C LYS A 139 -16.78 21.94 2.97
N SER A 140 -15.82 22.46 3.73
CA SER A 140 -14.38 22.29 3.44
C SER A 140 -13.93 20.83 3.52
N LEU A 141 -14.45 20.05 4.46
CA LEU A 141 -14.16 18.61 4.56
C LEU A 141 -14.73 17.81 3.38
N ARG A 142 -15.94 18.14 2.93
CA ARG A 142 -16.54 17.50 1.75
C ARG A 142 -15.74 17.80 0.48
N GLU A 143 -15.29 19.03 0.30
CA GLU A 143 -14.46 19.43 -0.84
C GLU A 143 -13.12 18.67 -0.86
N ARG A 144 -12.48 18.51 0.31
CA ARG A 144 -11.25 17.70 0.44
C ARG A 144 -11.47 16.23 0.16
N LEU A 145 -12.58 15.65 0.62
CA LEU A 145 -12.91 14.24 0.38
C LEU A 145 -13.16 13.97 -1.11
N VAL A 146 -13.85 14.89 -1.80
CA VAL A 146 -14.05 14.82 -3.24
C VAL A 146 -12.72 14.88 -4.00
N ALA A 147 -11.80 15.75 -3.56
CA ALA A 147 -10.46 15.84 -4.17
C ALA A 147 -9.63 14.56 -3.99
N ILE A 148 -9.69 13.94 -2.80
CA ILE A 148 -9.01 12.67 -2.52
C ILE A 148 -9.58 11.55 -3.38
N ASN A 149 -10.91 11.45 -3.47
CA ASN A 149 -11.56 10.43 -4.31
C ASN A 149 -11.20 10.60 -5.79
N GLY A 150 -11.20 11.84 -6.31
CA GLY A 150 -10.79 12.10 -7.68
C GLY A 150 -9.32 11.77 -7.96
N LEU A 151 -8.43 11.93 -6.96
CA LEU A 151 -7.03 11.52 -7.09
C LEU A 151 -6.89 10.00 -7.08
N ALA A 152 -7.65 9.31 -6.23
CA ALA A 152 -7.67 7.85 -6.17
C ALA A 152 -8.19 7.24 -7.50
N GLU A 153 -9.21 7.84 -8.12
CA GLU A 153 -9.71 7.43 -9.43
C GLU A 153 -8.65 7.58 -10.52
N LYS A 154 -7.93 8.70 -10.57
CA LYS A 154 -6.84 8.89 -11.54
C LYS A 154 -5.72 7.86 -11.39
N ILE A 155 -5.31 7.58 -10.16
CA ILE A 155 -4.28 6.57 -9.88
C ILE A 155 -4.78 5.18 -10.29
N ALA A 156 -6.05 4.87 -10.05
CA ALA A 156 -6.66 3.61 -10.47
C ALA A 156 -6.67 3.46 -12.00
N ASP A 157 -6.96 4.54 -12.74
CA ASP A 157 -6.93 4.54 -14.21
C ASP A 157 -5.51 4.33 -14.75
N GLU A 158 -4.49 4.99 -14.16
CA GLU A 158 -3.08 4.78 -14.53
C GLU A 158 -2.64 3.32 -14.31
N ILE A 159 -2.98 2.74 -13.15
CA ILE A 159 -2.70 1.33 -12.84
C ILE A 159 -3.41 0.39 -13.83
N LEU A 160 -4.65 0.71 -14.21
CA LEU A 160 -5.41 -0.10 -15.16
C LEU A 160 -4.77 -0.09 -16.54
N GLU A 161 -4.22 1.04 -16.97
CA GLU A 161 -3.54 1.18 -18.25
C GLU A 161 -2.23 0.40 -18.28
N GLU A 162 -1.42 0.47 -17.21
CA GLU A 162 -0.23 -0.38 -17.05
C GLU A 162 -0.60 -1.88 -17.08
N TYR A 163 -1.71 -2.26 -16.46
CA TYR A 163 -2.17 -3.65 -16.45
C TYR A 163 -2.59 -4.14 -17.85
N LYS A 164 -3.20 -3.29 -18.68
CA LYS A 164 -3.52 -3.63 -20.09
C LYS A 164 -2.25 -3.88 -20.90
N ILE A 165 -1.23 -3.05 -20.71
CA ILE A 165 0.08 -3.21 -21.35
C ILE A 165 0.69 -4.55 -20.96
N LEU A 166 0.73 -4.89 -19.66
CA LEU A 166 1.24 -6.17 -19.17
C LEU A 166 0.44 -7.37 -19.71
N LYS A 167 -0.89 -7.25 -19.82
CA LYS A 167 -1.74 -8.31 -20.40
C LYS A 167 -1.43 -8.53 -21.89
N ASN A 168 -1.19 -7.46 -22.65
CA ASN A 168 -0.81 -7.55 -24.06
C ASN A 168 0.58 -8.19 -24.23
N ILE A 169 1.55 -7.84 -23.38
CA ILE A 169 2.88 -8.47 -23.36
C ILE A 169 2.75 -9.97 -23.06
N LYS A 170 1.98 -10.36 -22.03
CA LYS A 170 1.73 -11.78 -21.71
C LYS A 170 1.06 -12.53 -22.85
N LYS A 171 0.10 -11.91 -23.55
CA LYS A 171 -0.56 -12.50 -24.73
C LYS A 171 0.43 -12.68 -25.89
N ALA A 172 1.31 -11.71 -26.13
CA ALA A 172 2.36 -11.80 -27.15
C ALA A 172 3.38 -12.90 -26.84
N ILE A 173 3.78 -13.05 -25.57
CA ILE A 173 4.66 -14.14 -25.11
C ILE A 173 3.97 -15.49 -25.28
N LYS A 174 2.69 -15.61 -24.91
CA LYS A 174 1.93 -16.87 -25.03
C LYS A 174 1.71 -17.29 -26.48
N ASN A 175 1.53 -16.33 -27.39
CA ASN A 175 1.31 -16.60 -28.82
C ASN A 175 2.62 -16.87 -29.59
N LYS A 176 3.78 -16.43 -29.08
CA LYS A 176 5.08 -16.90 -29.54
C LYS A 176 5.39 -18.21 -28.85
N SER A 177 4.94 -19.32 -29.42
CA SER A 177 5.43 -20.66 -29.11
C SER A 177 6.96 -20.65 -29.22
N PHE A 178 7.62 -20.62 -28.07
CA PHE A 178 9.07 -20.75 -27.96
C PHE A 178 9.41 -22.19 -28.35
N LYS A 179 9.72 -22.43 -29.63
CA LYS A 179 10.53 -23.57 -30.03
C LYS A 179 11.92 -23.37 -29.41
N VAL A 180 12.10 -23.82 -28.17
CA VAL A 180 13.44 -23.99 -27.62
C VAL A 180 14.04 -25.16 -28.39
N GLY A 181 14.84 -24.83 -29.41
CA GLY A 181 15.66 -25.81 -30.09
C GLY A 181 16.64 -26.45 -29.11
N GLY A 182 16.68 -27.78 -29.12
CA GLY A 182 17.89 -28.54 -28.82
C GLY A 182 18.27 -28.71 -27.34
N VAL A 183 17.41 -29.33 -26.53
CA VAL A 183 17.91 -30.09 -25.37
C VAL A 183 17.30 -31.47 -25.39
N GLY A 184 18.10 -32.46 -25.80
CA GLY A 184 17.67 -33.85 -25.94
C GLY A 184 17.18 -34.46 -24.61
N PRO A 185 16.32 -35.49 -24.67
CA PRO A 185 15.58 -36.05 -23.53
C PRO A 185 16.48 -36.53 -22.37
N GLU A 186 17.73 -36.88 -22.65
CA GLU A 186 18.76 -37.25 -21.67
C GLU A 186 19.07 -36.11 -20.66
N LYS A 187 19.16 -34.85 -21.12
CA LYS A 187 19.47 -33.71 -20.24
C LYS A 187 18.28 -33.30 -19.37
N GLN A 188 17.05 -33.55 -19.82
CA GLN A 188 15.84 -33.30 -19.02
C GLN A 188 15.73 -34.28 -17.84
N LYS A 189 16.08 -35.56 -18.04
CA LYS A 189 16.11 -36.55 -16.94
C LYS A 189 17.15 -36.22 -15.86
N LYS A 190 18.30 -35.64 -16.24
CA LYS A 190 19.34 -35.21 -15.27
C LYS A 190 18.90 -34.03 -14.39
N ILE A 191 18.09 -33.12 -14.94
CA ILE A 191 17.55 -31.96 -14.18
C ILE A 191 16.46 -32.40 -13.19
N MET A 192 15.65 -33.40 -13.54
CA MET A 192 14.63 -33.93 -12.61
C MET A 192 15.23 -34.70 -11.43
N ARG A 193 16.35 -35.42 -11.61
CA ARG A 193 17.01 -36.15 -10.51
C ARG A 193 17.76 -35.26 -9.50
N LEU A 194 18.02 -33.99 -9.84
CA LEU A 194 18.66 -33.03 -8.94
C LEU A 194 17.65 -32.24 -8.09
N ARG A 195 16.35 -32.53 -8.22
CA ARG A 195 15.25 -31.85 -7.54
C ARG A 195 14.48 -32.74 -6.54
N SER A 196 14.92 -33.98 -6.36
CA SER A 196 14.45 -34.94 -5.34
C SER A 196 15.55 -35.12 -4.30
#